data_AF-X1E9J9-F1
#
_entry.id   AF-X1E9J9-F1
#
_cell.length_a   1.000
_cell.length_b   1.000
_cell.length_c   1.000
_cell.angle_alpha   90.00
_cell.angle_beta   90.00
_cell.angle_gamma   90.00
#
_symmetry.space_group_name_H-M   'P 1'
#
loop_
_entity.id
_entity.type
_entity.pdbx_description
1 polymer ?
#
loop_
_entity_poly.entity_id
_entity_poly.type
_entity_poly.pdbx_seq_one_letter_code
_entity_poly.pdbx_strand_id
1 'polypeptide(L)' 'MFWPLSFYKLVYPKERYIWVQVRILHETDKAILIDNGMKIWIPKSRIHGIRLRNTIFEIYVKEG' A
#
# COMPACT_ATOMS: atom_id res chain seq x y z
N MET A 1 29.26 13.12 22.30
CA MET A 1 28.85 12.60 20.99
C MET A 1 27.61 11.74 21.23
N PHE A 2 26.41 12.33 21.16
CA PHE A 2 25.15 11.64 21.48
C PHE A 2 24.47 11.23 20.17
N TRP A 3 24.38 9.92 19.92
CA TRP A 3 23.57 9.33 18.85
C TRP A 3 22.10 9.31 19.30
N PRO A 4 21.17 9.99 18.63
CA PRO A 4 19.75 9.78 18.87
C PRO A 4 19.32 8.61 17.98
N LEU A 5 19.42 7.38 18.49
CA LEU A 5 18.74 6.25 17.86
C LEU A 5 17.24 6.57 17.85
N SER A 6 16.71 6.83 16.65
CA SER A 6 15.36 7.32 16.39
C SER A 6 14.31 6.22 16.58
N PHE A 7 14.26 5.60 17.75
CA PHE A 7 13.24 4.61 18.09
C PHE A 7 11.83 5.21 18.02
N TYR A 8 11.69 6.53 18.19
CA TYR A 8 10.42 7.23 18.00
C TYR A 8 9.79 7.02 16.62
N LYS A 9 10.60 6.90 15.55
CA LYS A 9 10.11 6.62 14.18
C LYS A 9 9.68 5.16 13.98
N LEU A 10 10.15 4.24 14.84
CA LEU A 10 9.76 2.82 14.83
C LEU A 10 8.54 2.57 15.72
N VAL A 11 8.42 3.30 16.84
CA VAL A 11 7.30 3.18 17.79
C VAL A 11 6.05 3.89 17.27
N TYR A 12 6.21 4.99 16.55
CA TYR A 12 5.12 5.70 15.86
C TYR A 12 5.47 5.85 14.38
N PRO A 13 5.22 4.83 13.54
CA PRO A 13 5.32 5.02 12.10
C PRO A 13 4.30 6.11 11.72
N LYS A 14 4.79 7.31 11.43
CA LYS A 14 4.00 8.34 10.72
C LYS A 14 3.32 7.64 9.54
N GLU A 15 2.03 7.88 9.35
CA GLU A 15 1.24 7.29 8.28
C GLU A 15 2.01 7.35 6.95
N ARG A 16 2.57 6.21 6.54
CA ARG A 16 3.33 6.09 5.32
C ARG A 16 2.39 5.59 4.25
N TYR A 17 2.46 6.19 3.09
CA TYR A 17 1.69 5.74 1.95
C TYR A 17 2.69 5.30 0.90
N ILE A 18 2.51 4.08 0.40
CA ILE A 18 3.43 3.46 -0.55
C ILE A 18 2.70 3.11 -1.84
N TRP A 19 3.41 3.26 -2.95
CA TRP A 19 2.96 2.73 -4.24
C TRP A 19 3.41 1.29 -4.36
N VAL A 20 2.44 0.39 -4.52
CA VAL A 20 2.70 -1.05 -4.67
C VAL A 20 2.26 -1.48 -6.06
N GLN A 21 3.15 -2.16 -6.78
CA GLN A 21 2.81 -2.80 -8.05
C GLN A 21 1.96 -4.04 -7.79
N VAL A 22 0.83 -4.14 -8.47
CA VAL A 22 -0.14 -5.19 -8.23
C VAL A 22 -0.79 -5.62 -9.54
N ARG A 23 -1.24 -6.88 -9.59
CA ARG A 23 -2.19 -7.34 -10.60
C ARG A 23 -3.58 -7.35 -10.01
N ILE A 24 -4.49 -6.59 -10.62
CA ILE A 24 -5.90 -6.61 -10.21
C ILE A 24 -6.52 -7.87 -10.80
N LEU A 25 -7.05 -8.73 -9.93
CA LEU A 25 -7.69 -9.98 -10.34
C LEU A 25 -9.21 -9.87 -10.37
N HIS A 26 -9.78 -9.18 -9.38
CA HIS A 26 -11.22 -9.00 -9.29
C HIS A 26 -11.57 -7.70 -8.55
N GLU A 27 -12.68 -7.07 -8.94
CA GLU A 27 -13.22 -5.90 -8.30
C GLU A 27 -14.63 -6.19 -7.78
N THR A 28 -14.89 -5.73 -6.56
CA THR A 28 -16.24 -5.66 -5.99
C THR A 28 -16.59 -4.21 -5.69
N ASP A 29 -17.83 -3.97 -5.28
CA ASP A 29 -18.28 -2.64 -4.83
C ASP A 29 -17.33 -2.02 -3.78
N LYS A 30 -16.87 -2.83 -2.80
CA LYS A 30 -16.15 -2.34 -1.61
C LYS A 30 -14.65 -2.64 -1.58
N ALA A 31 -14.17 -3.59 -2.38
CA ALA A 31 -12.79 -4.05 -2.31
C ALA A 31 -12.26 -4.54 -3.67
N ILE A 32 -10.94 -4.53 -3.80
CA ILE A 32 -10.22 -5.04 -4.96
C ILE A 32 -9.35 -6.23 -4.50
N LEU A 33 -9.47 -7.35 -5.21
CA LEU A 33 -8.57 -8.48 -5.06
C LEU A 33 -7.35 -8.22 -5.93
N ILE A 34 -6.20 -8.17 -5.28
CA ILE A 34 -4.91 -7.98 -5.93
C ILE A 34 -4.01 -9.20 -5.75
N ASP A 35 -3.04 -9.32 -6.64
CA ASP A 35 -1.92 -10.26 -6.54
C ASP A 35 -0.59 -9.50 -6.68
N ASN A 36 0.24 -9.62 -5.65
CA ASN A 36 1.62 -9.12 -5.61
C ASN A 36 2.58 -10.23 -5.12
N GLY A 37 2.36 -11.46 -5.57
CA GLY A 37 3.00 -12.67 -5.04
C GLY A 37 2.20 -13.33 -3.92
N MET A 38 1.18 -12.63 -3.39
CA MET A 38 0.15 -13.17 -2.51
C MET A 38 -1.19 -12.53 -2.88
N LYS A 39 -2.27 -13.31 -2.82
CA LYS A 39 -3.64 -12.84 -3.09
C LYS A 39 -4.19 -12.13 -1.86
N ILE A 40 -4.51 -10.85 -1.99
CA ILE A 40 -4.97 -10.00 -0.88
C ILE A 40 -6.18 -9.19 -1.31
N TRP A 41 -7.19 -9.16 -0.45
CA TRP A 41 -8.31 -8.23 -0.58
C TRP A 41 -7.97 -6.89 0.05
N ILE A 42 -8.01 -5.82 -0.74
CA ILE A 42 -7.79 -4.45 -0.26
C ILE A 42 -9.11 -3.68 -0.35
N PRO A 43 -9.64 -3.18 0.78
CA PRO A 43 -10.80 -2.30 0.79
C PRO A 43 -10.52 -1.02 -0.01
N LYS A 44 -11.47 -0.56 -0.84
CA LYS A 44 -11.33 0.70 -1.60
C LYS A 44 -11.13 1.90 -0.68
N SER A 45 -11.65 1.86 0.55
CA SER A 45 -11.42 2.89 1.57
C SER A 45 -9.96 3.05 2.01
N ARG A 46 -9.11 2.05 1.74
CA ARG A 46 -7.65 2.09 2.00
C ARG A 46 -6.83 2.43 0.76
N ILE A 47 -7.46 2.52 -0.41
CA ILE A 47 -6.82 2.84 -1.68
C ILE A 47 -7.00 4.33 -1.93
N HIS A 48 -5.89 5.07 -1.88
CA HIS A 48 -5.89 6.52 -2.05
C HIS A 48 -5.64 6.95 -3.51
N GLY A 49 -5.20 6.01 -4.35
CA GLY A 49 -4.99 6.25 -5.78
C GLY A 49 -4.60 4.98 -6.51
N ILE A 50 -4.91 4.93 -7.80
CA ILE A 50 -4.50 3.84 -8.71
C ILE A 50 -3.91 4.50 -9.94
N ARG A 51 -2.78 3.99 -10.42
CA ARG A 51 -2.17 4.42 -11.69
C ARG A 51 -1.74 3.22 -12.50
N LEU A 52 -1.79 3.36 -13.82
CA LEU A 52 -1.26 2.37 -14.75
C LEU A 52 0.09 2.87 -15.28
N ARG A 53 1.15 2.08 -15.11
CA ARG A 53 2.50 2.42 -15.57
C ARG A 53 3.07 1.23 -16.33
N ASN A 54 3.38 1.41 -17.61
CA ASN A 54 3.93 0.36 -18.48
C ASN A 54 3.17 -0.98 -18.37
N THR A 55 1.83 -0.90 -18.43
CA THR A 55 0.92 -2.08 -18.36
C THR A 55 0.81 -2.73 -16.97
N ILE A 56 1.47 -2.18 -15.94
CA ILE A 56 1.39 -2.65 -14.56
C ILE A 56 0.58 -1.66 -13.73
N PHE A 57 -0.38 -2.17 -12.94
CA PHE A 57 -1.13 -1.34 -12.01
C PHE A 57 -0.31 -1.07 -10.76
N GLU A 58 -0.33 0.18 -10.31
CA GLU A 58 0.23 0.59 -9.03
C GLU A 58 -0.89 1.17 -8.18
N ILE A 59 -1.01 0.69 -6.95
CA ILE A 59 -1.98 1.18 -5.96
C ILE A 59 -1.26 1.95 -4.86
N TYR A 60 -1.84 3.09 -4.48
CA TYR A 60 -1.37 3.89 -3.36
C TYR A 60 -2.16 3.53 -2.12
N VAL A 61 -1.49 2.84 -1.19
CA VAL A 61 -2.11 2.32 0.03
C VAL A 61 -1.38 2.84 1.24
N LYS A 62 -2.14 3.04 2.32
CA LYS A 62 -1.60 3.37 3.64
C LYS A 62 -0.90 2.14 4.22
N GLU A 63 0.40 2.25 4.49
CA GLU A 63 1.19 1.33 5.29
C GLU A 63 0.60 1.35 6.71
N GLY A 64 0.06 0.21 7.12
CA GLY A 64 -0.61 0.01 8.40
C GLY A 64 0.20 -0.86 9.33
#